data_AF-A0A931YKL8-F1
#
_entry.id   AF-A0A931YKL8-F1
#
_cell.length_a   1.000
_cell.length_b   1.000
_cell.length_c   1.000
_cell.angle_alpha   90.00
_cell.angle_beta   90.00
_cell.angle_gamma   90.00
#
_symmetry.space_group_name_H-M   'P 1'
#
loop_
_entity.id
_entity.type
_entity.pdbx_description
1 polymer ?
#
loop_
_entity_poly.entity_id
_entity_poly.type
_entity_poly.pdbx_seq_one_letter_code
_entity_poly.pdbx_strand_id
1 'polypeptide(L)' 'MRPHVSRNRLGLAEASAKIRTGPPLDDEEDYRLPCWAGEIPLRLTPQLPVPDPRLDPGTLTPEYVRTCRRPEGAARVPR' A
#
# COMPACT_ATOMS: atom_id res chain seq x y z
N MET A 1 16.51 -14.80 31.55
CA MET A 1 16.05 -15.60 30.40
C MET A 1 16.23 -14.73 29.15
N ARG A 2 17.15 -15.05 28.23
CA ARG A 2 17.36 -14.23 27.01
C ARG A 2 16.39 -14.71 25.92
N PRO A 3 15.63 -13.84 25.25
CA PRO A 3 14.76 -14.27 24.17
C PRO A 3 15.61 -14.80 23.02
N HIS A 4 15.38 -16.06 22.62
CA HIS A 4 15.96 -16.59 21.40
C HIS A 4 15.14 -16.05 20.22
N VAL A 5 15.69 -15.04 19.54
CA VAL A 5 15.12 -14.54 18.28
C VAL A 5 15.78 -15.31 17.14
N SER A 6 15.06 -16.27 16.57
CA SER A 6 15.45 -16.94 15.34
C SER A 6 15.17 -16.01 14.16
N ARG A 7 16.19 -15.75 13.33
CA ARG A 7 16.05 -14.93 12.12
C ARG A 7 16.07 -15.81 10.88
N ASN A 8 14.99 -15.78 10.10
CA ASN A 8 14.93 -16.43 8.79
C ASN A 8 15.22 -15.43 7.67
N ARG A 9 15.99 -15.83 6.65
CA ARG A 9 16.15 -15.10 5.39
C ARG A 9 15.84 -16.05 4.24
N LEU A 10 14.89 -15.65 3.40
CA LEU A 10 14.60 -16.34 2.14
C LEU A 10 15.10 -15.47 0.99
N GLY A 11 15.95 -16.03 0.13
CA GLY A 11 16.36 -15.37 -1.11
C GLY A 11 15.26 -15.49 -2.17
N LEU A 12 14.98 -14.42 -2.90
CA LEU A 12 14.07 -14.44 -4.05
C LEU A 12 14.92 -14.66 -5.31
N ALA A 13 15.24 -15.92 -5.62
CA ALA A 13 15.90 -16.28 -6.88
C ALA A 13 14.94 -16.20 -8.07
N GLU A 14 13.65 -16.42 -7.82
CA GLU A 14 12.58 -16.35 -8.81
C GLU A 14 11.33 -15.77 -8.15
N ALA A 15 10.62 -14.91 -8.88
CA ALA A 15 9.32 -14.36 -8.50
C ALA A 15 8.57 -13.89 -9.76
N SER A 16 7.24 -13.93 -9.72
CA SER A 16 6.37 -13.35 -10.75
C SER A 16 5.35 -12.40 -10.12
N ALA A 17 5.02 -11.33 -10.84
CA ALA A 17 4.02 -10.34 -10.43
C ALA A 17 3.25 -9.84 -11.66
N LYS A 18 1.99 -9.44 -11.46
CA LYS A 18 1.15 -8.89 -12.52
C LYS A 18 0.52 -7.59 -12.06
N ILE A 19 0.50 -6.62 -12.98
CA ILE A 19 -0.15 -5.32 -12.79
C ILE A 19 -1.27 -5.22 -13.83
N ARG A 20 -2.44 -4.77 -13.40
CA ARG A 20 -3.53 -4.32 -14.29
C ARG A 20 -3.89 -2.90 -13.86
N THR A 21 -3.91 -2.00 -14.82
CA THR A 21 -4.27 -0.58 -14.63
C THR A 21 -5.08 -0.12 -15.83
N GLY A 22 -5.96 0.86 -15.63
CA GLY A 22 -6.75 1.44 -16.69
C GLY A 22 -8.19 0.91 -16.68
N PRO A 23 -9.03 1.48 -17.55
CA PRO A 23 -10.48 1.32 -17.48
C PRO A 23 -10.94 -0.14 -17.71
N PRO A 24 -12.22 -0.43 -17.41
CA PRO A 24 -12.88 -1.63 -17.92
C PRO A 24 -12.66 -1.80 -19.43
N LEU A 25 -12.57 -3.07 -19.85
CA LEU A 25 -12.46 -3.45 -21.26
C LEU A 25 -13.63 -4.39 -21.54
N ASP A 26 -14.67 -3.85 -22.15
CA ASP A 26 -15.90 -4.55 -22.52
C ASP A 26 -15.99 -4.77 -24.04
N ASP A 27 -16.92 -5.62 -24.47
CA ASP A 27 -17.19 -5.88 -25.89
C ASP A 27 -17.99 -4.73 -26.53
N GLU A 28 -17.90 -4.57 -27.86
CA GLU A 28 -18.50 -3.41 -28.57
C GLU A 28 -20.02 -3.30 -28.37
N GLU A 29 -20.71 -4.43 -28.25
CA GLU A 29 -22.16 -4.49 -28.04
C GLU A 29 -22.57 -3.97 -26.67
N ASP A 30 -21.74 -4.19 -25.64
CA ASP A 30 -22.03 -3.83 -24.24
C ASP A 30 -21.97 -2.32 -24.00
N TYR A 31 -21.15 -1.59 -24.76
CA TYR A 31 -21.12 -0.12 -24.71
C TYR A 31 -22.43 0.55 -25.12
N ARG A 32 -23.37 -0.19 -25.73
CA ARG A 32 -24.72 0.30 -26.07
C ARG A 32 -25.70 0.19 -24.91
N LEU A 33 -25.37 -0.57 -23.87
CA LEU A 33 -26.24 -0.76 -22.70
C LEU A 33 -26.22 0.52 -21.84
N PRO A 34 -27.38 0.95 -21.28
CA PRO A 34 -27.44 2.10 -20.39
C PRO A 34 -26.99 1.74 -18.97
N CYS A 35 -25.75 1.23 -18.81
CA CYS A 35 -25.15 0.87 -17.53
C CYS A 35 -23.88 1.70 -17.24
N TRP A 36 -23.49 1.77 -15.97
CA TRP A 36 -22.26 2.45 -15.55
C TRP A 36 -21.09 1.46 -15.53
N ALA A 37 -19.95 1.90 -16.06
CA ALA A 37 -18.66 1.22 -15.95
C ALA A 37 -17.56 2.25 -15.64
N GLY A 38 -16.64 1.91 -14.73
CA GLY A 38 -15.56 2.80 -14.33
C GLY A 38 -14.65 2.17 -13.27
N GLU A 39 -13.67 2.95 -12.81
CA GLU A 39 -12.74 2.54 -11.75
C GLU A 39 -13.13 3.20 -10.42
N ILE A 40 -13.00 2.46 -9.31
CA ILE A 40 -13.00 3.01 -7.95
C ILE A 40 -11.58 2.85 -7.38
N PRO A 41 -10.72 3.89 -7.41
CA PRO A 41 -9.35 3.78 -6.96
C PRO A 41 -9.25 3.58 -5.44
N LEU A 42 -8.51 2.56 -5.01
CA LEU A 42 -8.20 2.33 -3.59
C LEU A 42 -6.72 2.62 -3.31
N ARG A 43 -6.44 3.26 -2.18
CA ARG A 43 -5.08 3.57 -1.73
C ARG A 43 -4.92 3.21 -0.26
N LEU A 44 -3.76 2.65 0.08
CA LEU A 44 -3.34 2.54 1.48
C LEU A 44 -2.63 3.83 1.88
N THR A 45 -3.19 4.52 2.86
CA THR A 45 -2.67 5.77 3.41
C THR A 45 -2.36 5.57 4.88
N PRO A 46 -1.13 5.88 5.34
CA PRO A 46 -0.82 5.89 6.77
C PRO A 46 -1.73 6.86 7.52
N GLN A 47 -2.21 6.46 8.68
CA GLN A 47 -2.98 7.33 9.59
C GLN A 47 -2.04 8.08 10.54
N LEU A 48 -2.59 9.06 11.27
CA LEU A 48 -1.85 9.78 12.29
C LEU A 48 -1.32 8.81 13.37
N PRO A 49 -0.08 9.01 13.85
CA PRO A 49 0.46 8.20 14.93
C PRO A 49 -0.39 8.34 16.20
N VAL A 50 -0.66 7.21 16.86
CA VAL A 50 -1.33 7.16 18.15
C VAL A 50 -0.27 6.87 19.22
N PRO A 51 0.05 7.82 20.12
CA PRO A 51 1.02 7.58 21.18
C PRO A 51 0.47 6.59 22.21
N ASP A 52 1.36 5.79 22.82
CA ASP A 52 1.00 4.93 23.94
C ASP A 52 0.61 5.80 25.15
N PRO A 53 -0.59 5.64 25.73
CA PRO A 53 -1.06 6.45 26.86
C PRO A 53 -0.22 6.27 28.14
N ARG A 54 0.66 5.26 28.21
CA ARG A 54 1.57 5.04 29.35
C ARG A 54 2.89 5.79 29.22
N LEU A 55 3.19 6.37 28.06
CA LEU A 55 4.38 7.20 27.89
C LEU A 55 4.22 8.54 28.62
N ASP A 56 5.35 9.14 28.98
CA ASP A 56 5.37 10.50 29.54
C ASP A 56 4.69 11.48 28.54
N PRO A 57 3.73 12.31 28.97
CA PRO A 57 2.99 13.22 28.08
C PRO A 57 3.87 14.23 27.32
N GLY A 58 5.08 14.53 27.81
CA GLY A 58 6.06 15.38 27.15
C GLY A 58 6.87 14.66 26.06
N THR A 59 6.71 13.35 25.91
CA THR A 59 7.40 12.57 24.88
C THR A 59 6.82 12.87 23.50
N LEU A 60 7.55 13.64 22.71
CA LEU A 60 7.14 14.00 21.35
C LEU A 60 7.29 12.81 20.41
N THR A 61 6.29 12.60 19.55
CA THR A 61 6.38 11.64 18.44
C THR A 61 7.54 12.03 17.51
N PRO A 62 8.47 11.13 17.15
CA PRO A 62 9.58 11.49 16.26
C PRO A 62 9.11 11.94 14.87
N GLU A 63 9.88 12.84 14.23
CA GLU A 63 9.60 13.39 12.89
C GLU A 63 9.31 12.29 11.86
N TYR A 64 10.18 11.27 11.79
CA TYR A 64 10.06 10.19 10.80
C TYR A 64 8.79 9.34 10.96
N VAL A 65 8.17 9.34 12.16
CA VAL A 65 6.89 8.67 12.42
C VAL A 65 5.74 9.56 11.96
N ARG A 66 5.82 10.88 12.23
CA ARG A 66 4.81 11.86 11.78
C ARG A 66 4.75 11.96 10.26
N THR A 67 5.89 11.85 9.59
CA THR A 67 6.00 11.94 8.13
C THR A 67 6.03 10.56 7.47
N CYS A 68 5.58 9.51 8.16
CA CYS A 68 5.56 8.16 7.60
C CYS A 68 4.68 8.13 6.36
N ARG A 69 5.31 7.88 5.21
CA ARG A 69 4.64 7.78 3.92
C ARG A 69 4.82 6.36 3.40
N ARG A 70 3.73 5.77 2.91
CA ARG A 70 3.83 4.55 2.11
C ARG A 70 4.58 4.91 0.82
N PRO A 71 5.73 4.28 0.51
CA PRO A 71 6.37 4.51 -0.78
C PRO A 71 5.37 4.17 -1.88
N GLU A 72 5.20 5.06 -2.84
CA GLU A 72 4.33 4.77 -3.98
C GLU A 72 4.92 3.57 -4.71
N GLY A 73 4.13 2.50 -4.85
CA GLY A 73 4.58 1.28 -5.48
C GLY A 73 5.12 1.59 -6.88
N ALA A 74 6.28 1.02 -7.21
CA ALA A 74 6.90 1.11 -8.52
C ALA A 74 5.97 0.52 -9.60
N ALA A 75 5.09 1.38 -10.11
CA ALA A 75 4.23 1.13 -11.27
C ALA A 75 3.93 2.47 -11.96
N ARG A 76 4.96 3.30 -12.12
CA ARG A 76 4.95 4.29 -13.21
C ARG A 76 5.90 3.74 -14.26
N VAL A 77 5.39 2.91 -15.15
CA VAL A 77 6.04 2.71 -16.44
C VAL A 77 5.80 4.03 -17.19
N PRO A 78 6.81 4.89 -17.41
CA PRO A 78 6.63 6.03 -18.29
C PRO A 78 6.22 5.49 -19.66
N ARG A 79 5.24 6.17 -20.28
CA ARG A 79 4.89 5.94 -21.68
C ARG A 79 6.09 6.17 -22.59
#